data_AF-A0A3D1TZU3-F1
#
_entry.id   AF-A0A3D1TZU3-F1
#
_cell.length_a   1.000
_cell.length_b   1.000
_cell.length_c   1.000
_cell.angle_alpha   90.00
_cell.angle_beta   90.00
_cell.angle_gamma   90.00
#
_symmetry.space_group_name_H-M   'P 1'
#
loop_
_entity.id
_entity.type
_entity.pdbx_description
1 polymer ?
#
loop_
_entity_poly.entity_id
_entity_poly.type
_entity_poly.pdbx_seq_one_letter_code
_entity_poly.pdbx_strand_id
1 'polypeptide(L)'
;MADDGRAGLIPFKRVELPGGPVSLVPIEQLHVQITELGTSAAQAQAQAENFASEAQAKMAAAGAVMADRWQEWPAQELFEPIRKAIALQQQLGGLDAALSALGQHPHQGLSGVFEKLKDEHQASGIQHERQALAQQLRALSLNIAGSAPPATVPEADTARAEAAGLLQQSKDTEAQSKAAMDASSALADEVTRRQEAEKSLGFDSLYAAARLATHGPEQIQTPLITKGGEQACFAIPAGLSRRTRRTRYEGGSQGFSFPIGHTGIRYRVGSFRGHPVQWEQLTKLDSGTLVVTNQRLAFVGSLKSITVPLAKVIHVETYTDGLAVFHEGREDPDYFQCGRPQEFLLYLNWCLSQSRVG
;
A
#
# COMPACT_ATOMS: atom_id res chain seq x y z
N MET A 1 -19.61 11.34 4.50
CA MET A 1 -19.72 10.27 3.49
C MET A 1 -18.77 10.62 2.37
N ALA A 2 -17.48 10.39 2.57
CA ALA A 2 -16.50 10.30 1.51
C ALA A 2 -16.43 8.80 1.22
N ASP A 3 -17.12 8.35 0.18
CA ASP A 3 -16.83 7.05 -0.41
C ASP A 3 -15.45 7.24 -1.06
N ASP A 4 -14.43 6.97 -0.25
CA ASP A 4 -13.02 7.30 -0.48
C ASP A 4 -12.60 6.54 -1.74
N GLY A 5 -12.18 7.23 -2.82
CA GLY A 5 -11.80 6.62 -4.10
C GLY A 5 -10.77 5.48 -3.99
N ARG A 6 -10.17 5.31 -2.81
CA ARG A 6 -9.39 4.16 -2.35
C ARG A 6 -10.13 2.82 -2.41
N ALA A 7 -11.44 2.77 -2.14
CA ALA A 7 -12.20 1.52 -2.09
C ALA A 7 -12.31 0.84 -3.46
N GLY A 8 -12.28 1.61 -4.55
CA GLY A 8 -12.29 1.07 -5.93
C GLY A 8 -10.94 0.53 -6.41
N LEU A 9 -9.83 0.92 -5.75
CA LEU A 9 -8.46 0.59 -6.18
C LEU A 9 -7.87 -0.63 -5.47
N ILE A 10 -8.46 -1.04 -4.34
CA ILE A 10 -8.09 -2.26 -3.62
C ILE A 10 -9.13 -3.32 -3.96
N PRO A 11 -8.84 -4.30 -4.85
CA PRO A 11 -9.84 -5.24 -5.37
C PRO A 11 -10.17 -6.38 -4.40
N PHE A 12 -9.68 -6.32 -3.16
CA PHE A 12 -9.80 -7.38 -2.18
C PHE A 12 -10.95 -7.11 -1.22
N LYS A 13 -11.67 -8.17 -0.85
CA LYS A 13 -12.60 -8.09 0.29
C LYS A 13 -11.78 -7.84 1.57
N ARG A 14 -12.14 -6.79 2.31
CA ARG A 14 -11.48 -6.41 3.57
C ARG A 14 -12.41 -6.59 4.75
N VAL A 15 -11.82 -6.90 5.90
CA VAL A 15 -12.50 -7.05 7.18
C VAL A 15 -11.92 -6.05 8.16
N GLU A 16 -12.77 -5.28 8.81
CA GLU A 16 -12.35 -4.38 9.89
C GLU A 16 -12.05 -5.19 11.15
N LEU A 17 -10.79 -5.18 11.57
CA LEU A 17 -10.33 -5.79 12.82
C LEU A 17 -9.82 -4.72 13.80
N PRO A 18 -9.79 -5.01 15.12
CA PRO A 18 -9.07 -4.17 16.08
C PRO A 18 -7.60 -4.05 15.66
N GLY A 19 -7.18 -2.84 15.26
CA GLY A 19 -5.85 -2.59 14.71
C GLY A 19 -5.81 -2.27 13.21
N GLY A 20 -6.96 -2.25 12.53
CA GLY A 20 -7.13 -1.76 11.16
C GLY A 20 -7.61 -2.84 10.17
N PRO A 21 -7.98 -2.45 8.95
CA PRO A 21 -8.52 -3.35 7.94
C PRO A 21 -7.51 -4.43 7.54
N VAL A 22 -8.03 -5.63 7.26
CA VAL A 22 -7.26 -6.78 6.77
C VAL A 22 -7.94 -7.36 5.53
N SER A 23 -7.18 -7.48 4.45
CA SER A 23 -7.58 -8.02 3.17
C SER A 23 -7.56 -9.56 3.22
N LEU A 24 -8.62 -10.18 2.70
CA LEU A 24 -8.80 -11.64 2.67
C LEU A 24 -7.99 -12.32 1.55
N VAL A 25 -6.73 -11.96 1.44
CA VAL A 25 -5.76 -12.56 0.52
C VAL A 25 -4.41 -12.77 1.21
N PRO A 26 -3.56 -13.70 0.76
CA PRO A 26 -2.18 -13.83 1.23
C PRO A 26 -1.35 -12.56 1.01
N ILE A 27 -0.28 -12.40 1.80
CA ILE A 27 0.63 -11.23 1.74
C ILE A 27 1.27 -11.08 0.36
N GLU A 28 1.51 -12.18 -0.34
CA GLU A 28 2.08 -12.21 -1.70
C GLU A 28 1.19 -11.48 -2.70
N GLN A 29 -0.14 -11.67 -2.60
CA GLN A 29 -1.09 -10.97 -3.46
C GLN A 29 -1.15 -9.47 -3.15
N LEU A 30 -0.95 -9.09 -1.88
CA LEU A 30 -0.85 -7.68 -1.50
C LEU A 30 0.39 -7.01 -2.12
N HIS A 31 1.54 -7.69 -2.12
CA HIS A 31 2.76 -7.16 -2.77
C HIS A 31 2.58 -6.97 -4.28
N VAL A 32 1.90 -7.91 -4.95
CA VAL A 32 1.56 -7.77 -6.37
C VAL A 32 0.70 -6.52 -6.59
N GLN A 33 -0.38 -6.35 -5.81
CA GLN A 33 -1.25 -5.19 -5.92
C GLN A 33 -0.53 -3.86 -5.63
N ILE A 34 0.35 -3.83 -4.62
CA ILE A 34 1.18 -2.65 -4.31
C ILE A 34 2.04 -2.26 -5.52
N THR A 35 2.64 -3.25 -6.18
CA THR A 35 3.48 -3.03 -7.37
C THR A 35 2.67 -2.52 -8.56
N GLU A 36 1.49 -3.09 -8.79
CA GLU A 36 0.56 -2.66 -9.84
C GLU A 36 0.06 -1.22 -9.60
N LEU A 37 -0.33 -0.89 -8.37
CA LEU A 37 -0.74 0.47 -7.99
C LEU A 37 0.40 1.48 -8.15
N GLY A 38 1.63 1.12 -7.76
CA GLY A 38 2.81 1.97 -7.97
C GLY A 38 3.10 2.20 -9.45
N THR A 39 2.96 1.18 -10.29
CA THR A 39 3.11 1.30 -11.75
C THR A 39 2.03 2.20 -12.34
N SER A 40 0.77 2.01 -11.94
CA SER A 40 -0.35 2.84 -12.38
C SER A 40 -0.19 4.30 -11.95
N ALA A 41 0.29 4.56 -10.73
CA ALA A 41 0.54 5.91 -10.25
C ALA A 41 1.64 6.61 -11.07
N ALA A 42 2.75 5.91 -11.37
CA ALA A 42 3.82 6.45 -12.19
C ALA A 42 3.35 6.77 -13.62
N GLN A 43 2.53 5.90 -14.22
CA GLN A 43 1.96 6.13 -15.55
C GLN A 43 1.02 7.34 -15.56
N ALA A 44 0.13 7.43 -14.56
CA ALA A 44 -0.76 8.57 -14.41
C ALA A 44 0.03 9.88 -14.22
N GLN A 45 1.06 9.88 -13.39
CA GLN A 45 1.93 11.04 -13.19
C GLN A 45 2.58 11.51 -14.50
N ALA A 46 3.16 10.58 -15.27
CA ALA A 46 3.77 10.91 -16.56
C ALA A 46 2.74 11.46 -17.57
N GLN A 47 1.52 10.91 -17.56
CA GLN A 47 0.44 11.42 -18.41
C GLN A 47 -0.02 12.82 -17.99
N ALA A 48 -0.10 13.10 -16.69
CA ALA A 48 -0.43 14.43 -16.19
C ALA A 48 0.61 15.48 -16.58
N GLU A 49 1.90 15.13 -16.53
CA GLU A 49 3.01 15.97 -16.98
C GLU A 49 2.94 16.25 -18.49
N ASN A 50 2.59 15.24 -19.30
CA ASN A 50 2.38 15.42 -20.74
C ASN A 50 1.22 16.39 -21.01
N PHE A 51 0.07 16.22 -20.36
CA PHE A 51 -1.05 17.16 -20.50
C PHE A 51 -0.69 18.59 -20.07
N ALA A 52 0.05 18.75 -18.97
CA ALA A 52 0.51 20.06 -18.51
C ALA A 52 1.47 20.71 -19.52
N SER A 53 2.39 19.93 -20.11
CA SER A 53 3.31 20.38 -21.15
C SER A 53 2.58 20.82 -22.42
N GLU A 54 1.61 20.02 -22.87
CA GLU A 54 0.75 20.33 -24.02
C GLU A 54 -0.09 21.59 -23.77
N ALA A 55 -0.69 21.72 -22.57
CA ALA A 55 -1.42 22.92 -22.19
C ALA A 55 -0.55 24.16 -22.22
N GLN A 56 0.68 24.07 -21.71
CA GLN A 56 1.64 25.17 -21.75
C GLN A 56 2.04 25.52 -23.19
N ALA A 57 2.20 24.52 -24.07
CA ALA A 57 2.48 24.76 -25.49
C ALA A 57 1.31 25.49 -26.17
N LYS A 58 0.06 25.10 -25.88
CA LYS A 58 -1.15 25.77 -26.37
C LYS A 58 -1.26 27.21 -25.87
N MET A 59 -0.98 27.45 -24.58
CA MET A 59 -0.94 28.80 -24.01
C MET A 59 0.14 29.67 -24.65
N ALA A 60 1.34 29.12 -24.88
CA ALA A 60 2.41 29.85 -25.54
C ALA A 60 2.06 30.19 -27.00
N ALA A 61 1.41 29.27 -27.72
CA ALA A 61 0.91 29.51 -29.07
C ALA A 61 -0.16 30.62 -29.09
N ALA A 62 -1.11 30.59 -28.13
CA ALA A 62 -2.11 31.63 -27.98
C ALA A 62 -1.47 33.02 -27.78
N GLY A 63 -0.47 33.10 -26.90
CA GLY A 63 0.24 34.36 -26.62
C GLY A 63 1.01 34.89 -27.82
N ALA A 64 1.62 34.00 -28.63
CA ALA A 64 2.29 34.38 -29.86
C ALA A 64 1.29 34.95 -30.89
N VAL A 65 0.15 34.29 -31.10
CA VAL A 65 -0.92 34.78 -32.01
C VAL A 65 -1.45 36.15 -31.54
N MET A 66 -1.64 36.32 -30.24
CA MET A 66 -2.08 37.60 -29.66
C MET A 66 -1.06 38.72 -29.87
N ALA A 67 0.25 38.41 -29.76
CA ALA A 67 1.31 39.37 -30.00
C ALA A 67 1.39 39.78 -31.48
N ASP A 68 1.25 38.83 -32.40
CA ASP A 68 1.26 39.09 -33.85
C ASP A 68 0.06 39.95 -34.28
N ARG A 69 -1.12 39.69 -33.70
CA ARG A 69 -2.39 40.36 -34.01
C ARG A 69 -2.82 41.37 -32.95
N TRP A 70 -1.86 42.04 -32.31
CA TRP A 70 -2.10 42.94 -31.16
C TRP A 70 -3.04 44.12 -31.44
N GLN A 71 -3.24 44.48 -32.72
CA GLN A 71 -4.13 45.58 -33.12
C GLN A 71 -5.62 45.16 -33.16
N GLU A 72 -5.91 43.86 -33.10
CA GLU A 72 -7.27 43.32 -33.29
C GLU A 72 -8.05 43.14 -31.98
N TRP A 73 -7.41 43.40 -30.83
CA TRP A 73 -8.00 43.21 -29.51
C TRP A 73 -7.47 44.28 -28.53
N PRO A 74 -8.13 44.51 -27.37
CA PRO A 74 -7.76 45.60 -26.45
C PRO A 74 -6.49 45.27 -25.64
N ALA A 75 -5.32 45.43 -26.27
CA ALA A 75 -4.02 45.02 -25.74
C ALA A 75 -3.26 46.07 -24.91
N GLN A 76 -3.92 47.16 -24.50
CA GLN A 76 -3.27 48.37 -23.94
C GLN A 76 -2.39 48.08 -22.70
N GLU A 77 -2.86 47.22 -21.81
CA GLU A 77 -2.13 46.84 -20.58
C GLU A 77 -0.94 45.90 -20.85
N LEU A 78 -0.91 45.25 -22.03
CA LEU A 78 0.11 44.27 -22.42
C LEU A 78 1.02 44.77 -23.53
N PHE A 79 0.99 46.06 -23.85
CA PHE A 79 1.77 46.64 -24.93
C PHE A 79 3.28 46.40 -24.80
N GLU A 80 3.84 46.61 -23.60
CA GLU A 80 5.27 46.39 -23.35
C GLU A 80 5.69 44.92 -23.48
N PRO A 81 4.99 43.93 -22.86
CA PRO A 81 5.22 42.52 -23.13
C PRO A 81 5.12 42.14 -24.61
N ILE A 82 4.12 42.63 -25.33
CA ILE A 82 3.90 42.34 -26.75
C ILE A 82 5.04 42.89 -27.60
N ARG A 83 5.45 44.14 -27.38
CA ARG A 83 6.58 44.75 -28.09
C ARG A 83 7.88 43.94 -27.91
N LYS A 84 8.14 43.47 -26.68
CA LYS A 84 9.30 42.61 -26.39
C LYS A 84 9.20 41.26 -27.10
N ALA A 85 8.01 40.65 -27.12
CA ALA A 85 7.78 39.39 -27.83
C ALA A 85 8.04 39.54 -29.34
N ILE A 86 7.53 40.60 -29.98
CA ILE A 86 7.75 40.90 -31.40
C ILE A 86 9.25 41.09 -31.69
N ALA A 87 9.98 41.82 -30.83
CA ALA A 87 11.42 42.02 -30.99
C ALA A 87 12.20 40.69 -30.90
N LEU A 88 11.84 39.82 -29.94
CA LEU A 88 12.46 38.50 -29.79
C LEU A 88 12.15 37.57 -30.97
N GLN A 89 10.93 37.60 -31.51
CA GLN A 89 10.56 36.85 -32.73
C GLN A 89 11.43 37.27 -33.93
N GLN A 90 11.68 38.57 -34.10
CA GLN A 90 12.55 39.07 -35.17
C GLN A 90 14.00 38.62 -34.99
N GLN A 91 14.53 38.67 -33.76
CA GLN A 91 15.88 38.18 -33.45
C GLN A 91 16.00 36.68 -33.71
N LEU A 92 15.01 35.87 -33.31
CA LEU A 92 14.96 34.44 -33.58
C LEU A 92 14.95 34.14 -35.08
N GLY A 93 14.14 34.85 -35.86
CA GLY A 93 14.13 34.70 -37.32
C GLY A 93 15.47 35.00 -37.97
N GLY A 94 16.23 35.97 -37.43
CA GLY A 94 17.60 36.26 -37.85
C GLY A 94 18.58 35.12 -37.54
N LEU A 95 18.51 34.52 -36.35
CA LEU A 95 19.34 33.37 -35.98
C LEU A 95 18.98 32.12 -36.79
N ASP A 96 17.70 31.88 -37.07
CA ASP A 96 17.24 30.77 -37.91
C ASP A 96 17.75 30.90 -39.35
N ALA A 97 17.73 32.11 -39.90
CA ALA A 97 18.32 32.40 -41.22
C ALA A 97 19.85 32.18 -41.22
N ALA A 98 20.54 32.57 -40.15
CA ALA A 98 21.99 32.37 -40.01
C ALA A 98 22.37 30.87 -39.91
N LEU A 99 21.63 30.08 -39.12
CA LEU A 99 21.82 28.62 -39.06
C LEU A 99 21.57 27.96 -40.42
N SER A 100 20.52 28.39 -41.12
CA SER A 100 20.18 27.86 -42.45
C SER A 100 21.28 28.17 -43.47
N ALA A 101 21.88 29.36 -43.42
CA ALA A 101 22.98 29.75 -44.29
C ALA A 101 24.25 28.91 -44.01
N LEU A 102 24.60 28.70 -42.74
CA LEU A 102 25.74 27.84 -42.34
C LEU A 102 25.55 26.40 -42.81
N GLY A 103 24.32 25.86 -42.74
CA GLY A 103 24.01 24.51 -43.22
C GLY A 103 24.10 24.33 -44.74
N GLN A 104 24.11 25.42 -45.51
CA GLN A 104 24.24 25.41 -46.98
C GLN A 104 25.69 25.56 -47.46
N HIS A 105 26.67 25.67 -46.56
CA HIS A 105 28.08 25.79 -46.93
C HIS A 105 28.62 24.49 -47.59
N PRO A 106 29.23 24.56 -48.79
CA PRO A 106 29.76 23.39 -49.46
C PRO A 106 31.09 22.94 -48.86
N HIS A 107 31.09 21.83 -48.13
CA HIS A 107 32.31 21.21 -47.60
C HIS A 107 32.85 20.14 -48.56
N GLN A 108 33.64 20.52 -49.57
CA GLN A 108 34.35 19.56 -50.44
C GLN A 108 35.88 19.73 -50.34
N GLY A 109 36.61 18.63 -50.13
CA GLY A 109 38.08 18.59 -50.08
C GLY A 109 38.68 18.67 -48.66
N LEU A 110 40.02 18.60 -48.56
CA LEU A 110 40.77 18.59 -47.29
C LEU A 110 40.69 19.93 -46.51
N SER A 111 40.44 21.05 -47.20
CA SER A 111 40.11 22.35 -46.58
C SER A 111 38.70 22.36 -45.97
N GLY A 112 37.77 21.61 -46.54
CA GLY A 112 36.37 21.56 -46.09
C GLY A 112 36.18 20.90 -44.72
N VAL A 113 37.12 20.08 -44.25
CA VAL A 113 37.07 19.47 -42.91
C VAL A 113 37.33 20.50 -41.81
N PHE A 114 38.26 21.44 -42.04
CA PHE A 114 38.53 22.53 -41.10
C PHE A 114 37.41 23.58 -41.08
N GLU A 115 36.83 23.88 -42.25
CA GLU A 115 35.66 24.76 -42.35
C GLU A 115 34.43 24.16 -41.68
N LYS A 116 34.19 22.85 -41.86
CA LYS A 116 33.10 22.14 -41.19
C LYS A 116 33.19 22.20 -39.66
N LEU A 117 34.36 21.97 -39.07
CA LEU A 117 34.55 22.04 -37.61
C LEU A 117 34.33 23.47 -37.06
N LYS A 118 34.74 24.48 -37.83
CA LYS A 118 34.51 25.89 -37.48
C LYS A 118 33.02 26.25 -37.56
N ASP A 119 32.35 25.81 -38.62
CA ASP A 119 30.93 26.04 -38.85
C ASP A 119 30.08 25.27 -37.82
N GLU A 120 30.49 24.07 -37.40
CA GLU A 120 29.86 23.33 -36.29
C GLU A 120 29.96 24.08 -34.95
N HIS A 121 31.12 24.68 -34.65
CA HIS A 121 31.28 25.47 -33.43
C HIS A 121 30.46 26.77 -33.47
N GLN A 122 30.42 27.46 -34.62
CA GLN A 122 29.59 28.64 -34.83
C GLN A 122 28.09 28.31 -34.77
N ALA A 123 27.67 27.21 -35.40
CA ALA A 123 26.30 26.70 -35.34
C ALA A 123 25.90 26.34 -33.90
N SER A 124 26.78 25.71 -33.14
CA SER A 124 26.55 25.40 -31.72
C SER A 124 26.34 26.67 -30.88
N GLY A 125 27.17 27.70 -31.06
CA GLY A 125 27.01 28.99 -30.38
C GLY A 125 25.68 29.67 -30.72
N ILE A 126 25.32 29.73 -32.01
CA ILE A 126 24.05 30.29 -32.48
C ILE A 126 22.86 29.47 -31.97
N GLN A 127 22.98 28.14 -31.90
CA GLN A 127 21.93 27.26 -31.39
C GLN A 127 21.69 27.47 -29.89
N HIS A 128 22.73 27.68 -29.09
CA HIS A 128 22.59 28.04 -27.68
C HIS A 128 21.90 29.39 -27.48
N GLU A 129 22.30 30.41 -28.26
CA GLU A 129 21.66 31.73 -28.21
C GLU A 129 20.18 31.66 -28.63
N ARG A 130 19.89 30.93 -29.72
CA ARG A 130 18.53 30.65 -30.19
C ARG A 130 17.70 29.96 -29.10
N GLN A 131 18.23 28.95 -28.42
CA GLN A 131 17.53 28.27 -27.33
C GLN A 131 17.20 29.23 -26.19
N ALA A 132 18.14 30.10 -25.80
CA ALA A 132 17.92 31.09 -24.74
C ALA A 132 16.83 32.11 -25.13
N LEU A 133 16.88 32.65 -26.35
CA LEU A 133 15.86 33.59 -26.84
C LEU A 133 14.48 32.90 -27.00
N ALA A 134 14.44 31.66 -27.45
CA ALA A 134 13.20 30.88 -27.56
C ALA A 134 12.55 30.65 -26.19
N GLN A 135 13.34 30.40 -25.15
CA GLN A 135 12.84 30.28 -23.78
C GLN A 135 12.28 31.61 -23.26
N GLN A 136 12.96 32.73 -23.52
CA GLN A 136 12.48 34.07 -23.14
C GLN A 136 11.18 34.43 -23.87
N LEU A 137 11.11 34.16 -25.17
CA LEU A 137 9.89 34.37 -25.96
C LEU A 137 8.75 33.52 -25.43
N ARG A 138 8.98 32.23 -25.16
CA ARG A 138 7.96 31.34 -24.59
C ARG A 138 7.42 31.88 -23.26
N ALA A 139 8.30 32.35 -22.37
CA ALA A 139 7.90 32.93 -21.08
C ALA A 139 7.03 34.19 -21.26
N LEU A 140 7.40 35.07 -22.19
CA LEU A 140 6.61 36.26 -22.53
C LEU A 140 5.26 35.89 -23.15
N SER A 141 5.21 34.94 -24.09
CA SER A 141 3.95 34.49 -24.68
C SER A 141 3.00 33.90 -23.64
N LEU A 142 3.52 33.12 -22.68
CA LEU A 142 2.71 32.62 -21.57
C LEU A 142 2.14 33.75 -20.70
N ASN A 143 2.95 34.77 -20.42
CA ASN A 143 2.51 35.95 -19.67
C ASN A 143 1.39 36.70 -20.42
N ILE A 144 1.57 36.93 -21.72
CA ILE A 144 0.58 37.59 -22.58
C ILE A 144 -0.73 36.80 -22.56
N ALA A 145 -0.68 35.49 -22.83
CA ALA A 145 -1.87 34.64 -22.87
C ALA A 145 -2.62 34.58 -21.53
N GLY A 146 -1.88 34.55 -20.41
CA GLY A 146 -2.45 34.47 -19.06
C GLY A 146 -3.00 35.80 -18.53
N SER A 147 -2.47 36.94 -19.00
CA SER A 147 -2.88 38.27 -18.55
C SER A 147 -3.88 38.93 -19.51
N ALA A 148 -4.09 38.37 -20.70
CA ALA A 148 -5.02 38.88 -21.69
C ALA A 148 -6.49 38.75 -21.24
N PRO A 149 -7.37 39.66 -21.65
CA PRO A 149 -8.79 39.58 -21.34
C PRO A 149 -9.42 38.29 -21.89
N PRO A 150 -10.61 37.88 -21.41
CA PRO A 150 -11.24 36.61 -21.81
C PRO A 150 -11.53 36.46 -23.31
N ALA A 151 -11.73 37.58 -24.02
CA ALA A 151 -11.94 37.60 -25.47
C ALA A 151 -10.84 38.42 -26.15
N THR A 152 -10.13 37.82 -27.10
CA THR A 152 -9.09 38.49 -27.90
C THR A 152 -9.26 38.17 -29.38
N VAL A 153 -8.50 37.19 -29.87
CA VAL A 153 -8.48 36.73 -31.25
C VAL A 153 -9.02 35.29 -31.24
N PRO A 154 -9.97 34.92 -32.12
CA PRO A 154 -10.66 33.63 -32.04
C PRO A 154 -9.74 32.40 -31.98
N GLU A 155 -8.65 32.41 -32.74
CA GLU A 155 -7.66 31.32 -32.73
C GLU A 155 -6.93 31.21 -31.38
N ALA A 156 -6.60 32.35 -30.76
CA ALA A 156 -5.95 32.40 -29.46
C ALA A 156 -6.92 32.02 -28.32
N ASP A 157 -8.18 32.42 -28.41
CA ASP A 157 -9.24 32.05 -27.47
C ASP A 157 -9.50 30.53 -27.51
N THR A 158 -9.54 29.95 -28.71
CA THR A 158 -9.66 28.49 -28.90
C THR A 158 -8.47 27.76 -28.27
N ALA A 159 -7.24 28.21 -28.52
CA ALA A 159 -6.05 27.60 -27.93
C ALA A 159 -6.01 27.72 -26.40
N ARG A 160 -6.50 28.84 -25.81
CA ARG A 160 -6.64 28.98 -24.35
C ARG A 160 -7.70 28.03 -23.78
N ALA A 161 -8.82 27.84 -24.47
CA ALA A 161 -9.86 26.90 -24.05
C ALA A 161 -9.34 25.45 -24.10
N GLU A 162 -8.63 25.05 -25.16
CA GLU A 162 -7.97 23.75 -25.26
C GLU A 162 -6.94 23.55 -24.14
N ALA A 163 -6.12 24.56 -23.84
CA ALA A 163 -5.17 24.52 -22.74
C ALA A 163 -5.86 24.34 -21.38
N ALA A 164 -6.97 25.04 -21.15
CA ALA A 164 -7.75 24.88 -19.93
C ALA A 164 -8.32 23.45 -19.79
N GLY A 165 -8.78 22.84 -20.89
CA GLY A 165 -9.22 21.45 -20.93
C GLY A 165 -8.10 20.46 -20.59
N LEU A 166 -6.91 20.66 -21.17
CA LEU A 166 -5.72 19.85 -20.89
C LEU A 166 -5.25 20.00 -19.44
N LEU A 167 -5.30 21.20 -18.87
CA LEU A 167 -4.99 21.42 -17.45
C LEU A 167 -5.99 20.72 -16.53
N GLN A 168 -7.27 20.66 -16.92
CA GLN A 168 -8.26 19.90 -16.16
C GLN A 168 -7.96 18.40 -16.22
N GLN A 169 -7.65 17.86 -17.41
CA GLN A 169 -7.23 16.46 -17.57
C GLN A 169 -5.98 16.14 -16.74
N SER A 170 -4.99 17.04 -16.74
CA SER A 170 -3.79 16.92 -15.92
C SER A 170 -4.13 16.79 -14.43
N LYS A 171 -4.96 17.68 -13.89
CA LYS A 171 -5.42 17.63 -12.48
C LYS A 171 -6.18 16.35 -12.16
N ASP A 172 -7.06 15.91 -13.05
CA ASP A 172 -7.85 14.69 -12.86
C ASP A 172 -6.93 13.45 -12.82
N THR A 173 -5.91 13.41 -13.69
CA THR A 173 -4.91 12.34 -13.71
C THR A 173 -3.95 12.41 -12.50
N GLU A 174 -3.56 13.60 -12.03
CA GLU A 174 -2.81 13.76 -10.78
C GLU A 174 -3.60 13.22 -9.57
N ALA A 175 -4.91 13.48 -9.54
CA ALA A 175 -5.78 12.93 -8.50
C ALA A 175 -5.84 11.39 -8.56
N GLN A 176 -5.85 10.79 -9.75
CA GLN A 176 -5.77 9.33 -9.94
C GLN A 176 -4.43 8.77 -9.45
N SER A 177 -3.32 9.43 -9.81
CA SER A 177 -1.96 9.06 -9.34
C SER A 177 -1.90 9.06 -7.81
N LYS A 178 -2.38 10.14 -7.18
CA LYS A 178 -2.44 10.25 -5.72
C LYS A 178 -3.31 9.18 -5.08
N ALA A 179 -4.50 8.91 -5.64
CA ALA A 179 -5.38 7.88 -5.12
C ALA A 179 -4.74 6.49 -5.17
N ALA A 180 -4.01 6.18 -6.24
CA ALA A 180 -3.25 4.92 -6.38
C ALA A 180 -2.09 4.84 -5.37
N MET A 181 -1.35 5.94 -5.14
CA MET A 181 -0.30 5.99 -4.12
C MET A 181 -0.86 5.79 -2.70
N ASP A 182 -1.97 6.45 -2.38
CA ASP A 182 -2.64 6.31 -1.08
C ASP A 182 -3.11 4.86 -0.85
N ALA A 183 -3.70 4.23 -1.87
CA ALA A 183 -4.11 2.83 -1.81
C ALA A 183 -2.91 1.88 -1.64
N SER A 184 -1.81 2.14 -2.36
CA SER A 184 -0.56 1.40 -2.22
C SER A 184 0.02 1.52 -0.81
N SER A 185 0.04 2.73 -0.24
CA SER A 185 0.52 2.96 1.13
C SER A 185 -0.34 2.20 2.15
N ALA A 186 -1.66 2.24 2.01
CA ALA A 186 -2.57 1.54 2.91
C ALA A 186 -2.36 0.01 2.87
N LEU A 187 -2.07 -0.56 1.71
CA LEU A 187 -1.71 -1.98 1.59
C LEU A 187 -0.33 -2.27 2.18
N ALA A 188 0.66 -1.38 2.00
CA ALA A 188 1.99 -1.53 2.59
C ALA A 188 1.96 -1.51 4.13
N ASP A 189 1.12 -0.65 4.72
CA ASP A 189 0.88 -0.62 6.17
C ASP A 189 0.23 -1.92 6.66
N GLU A 190 -0.71 -2.47 5.89
CA GLU A 190 -1.32 -3.77 6.19
C GLU A 190 -0.28 -4.91 6.14
N VAL A 191 0.53 -4.96 5.07
CA VAL A 191 1.61 -5.96 4.92
C VAL A 191 2.57 -5.89 6.11
N THR A 192 3.00 -4.68 6.50
CA THR A 192 3.91 -4.48 7.63
C THR A 192 3.32 -5.02 8.93
N ARG A 193 2.03 -4.72 9.22
CA ARG A 193 1.34 -5.25 10.40
C ARG A 193 1.25 -6.78 10.39
N ARG A 194 0.93 -7.38 9.23
CA ARG A 194 0.81 -8.84 9.07
C ARG A 194 2.15 -9.56 9.20
N GLN A 195 3.22 -8.99 8.65
CA GLN A 195 4.58 -9.53 8.79
C GLN A 195 5.09 -9.43 10.24
N GLU A 196 4.80 -8.35 10.96
CA GLU A 196 5.16 -8.26 12.38
C GLU A 196 4.35 -9.25 13.23
N ALA A 197 3.08 -9.50 12.87
CA ALA A 197 2.28 -10.55 13.49
C ALA A 197 2.88 -11.95 13.22
N GLU A 198 3.31 -12.24 11.99
CA GLU A 198 3.97 -13.50 11.63
C GLU A 198 5.29 -13.69 12.38
N LYS A 199 6.12 -12.64 12.44
CA LYS A 199 7.38 -12.65 13.17
C LYS A 199 7.22 -12.86 14.67
N SER A 200 6.17 -12.29 15.26
CA SER A 200 5.93 -12.36 16.71
C SER A 200 5.20 -13.64 17.14
N LEU A 201 4.30 -14.17 16.32
CA LEU A 201 3.42 -15.29 16.67
C LEU A 201 3.71 -16.58 15.90
N GLY A 202 4.57 -16.53 14.88
CA GLY A 202 4.94 -17.66 14.03
C GLY A 202 3.95 -17.96 12.90
N PHE A 203 2.93 -17.13 12.71
CA PHE A 203 1.94 -17.22 11.63
C PHE A 203 1.20 -15.89 11.43
N ASP A 204 0.59 -15.70 10.27
CA ASP A 204 -0.22 -14.52 9.96
C ASP A 204 -1.56 -14.52 10.72
N SER A 205 -1.49 -14.13 11.99
CA SER A 205 -2.65 -14.13 12.91
C SER A 205 -3.76 -13.16 12.50
N LEU A 206 -3.40 -12.03 11.86
CA LEU A 206 -4.37 -11.04 11.39
C LEU A 206 -5.18 -11.59 10.23
N TYR A 207 -4.53 -12.26 9.27
CA TYR A 207 -5.22 -12.95 8.19
C TYR A 207 -6.09 -14.10 8.68
N ALA A 208 -5.56 -14.93 9.59
CA ALA A 208 -6.32 -16.03 10.17
C ALA A 208 -7.57 -15.52 10.92
N ALA A 209 -7.44 -14.44 11.70
CA ALA A 209 -8.56 -13.81 12.38
C ALA A 209 -9.60 -13.24 11.40
N ALA A 210 -9.16 -12.57 10.32
CA ALA A 210 -10.06 -12.03 9.29
C ALA A 210 -10.83 -13.16 8.58
N ARG A 211 -10.17 -14.27 8.27
CA ARG A 211 -10.79 -15.46 7.68
C ARG A 211 -11.82 -16.06 8.63
N LEU A 212 -11.47 -16.26 9.90
CA LEU A 212 -12.36 -16.80 10.93
C LEU A 212 -13.60 -15.91 11.15
N ALA A 213 -13.42 -14.59 11.13
CA ALA A 213 -14.53 -13.64 11.26
C ALA A 213 -15.49 -13.70 10.05
N THR A 214 -14.97 -14.00 8.86
CA THR A 214 -15.76 -13.98 7.61
C THR A 214 -16.40 -15.33 7.28
N HIS A 215 -15.66 -16.42 7.46
CA HIS A 215 -16.02 -17.76 6.98
C HIS A 215 -16.16 -18.77 8.10
N GLY A 216 -15.73 -18.45 9.32
CA GLY A 216 -15.53 -19.44 10.38
C GLY A 216 -14.34 -20.37 10.09
N PRO A 217 -14.09 -21.35 10.96
CA PRO A 217 -13.05 -22.34 10.78
C PRO A 217 -13.47 -23.35 9.70
N GLU A 218 -12.48 -23.80 8.92
CA GLU A 218 -12.70 -24.89 7.98
C GLU A 218 -12.89 -26.22 8.73
N GLN A 219 -13.79 -27.05 8.23
CA GLN A 219 -13.97 -28.39 8.79
C GLN A 219 -12.76 -29.26 8.46
N ILE A 220 -12.10 -29.76 9.50
CA ILE A 220 -10.93 -30.63 9.36
C ILE A 220 -11.22 -32.07 9.76
N GLN A 221 -10.48 -33.01 9.18
CA GLN A 221 -10.45 -34.40 9.64
C GLN A 221 -9.57 -34.52 10.87
N THR A 222 -10.02 -35.26 11.87
CA THR A 222 -9.29 -35.45 13.12
C THR A 222 -9.50 -36.87 13.66
N PRO A 223 -8.61 -37.38 14.54
CA PRO A 223 -8.83 -38.65 15.22
C PRO A 223 -9.94 -38.58 16.28
N LEU A 224 -10.49 -37.40 16.57
CA LEU A 224 -11.60 -37.22 17.51
C LEU A 224 -12.92 -37.63 16.84
N ILE A 225 -13.63 -38.57 17.45
CA ILE A 225 -15.01 -38.87 17.07
C ILE A 225 -15.91 -37.70 17.53
N THR A 226 -16.46 -36.98 16.57
CA THR A 226 -17.35 -35.83 16.80
C THR A 226 -18.77 -36.26 17.15
N LYS A 227 -19.42 -35.49 18.01
CA LYS A 227 -20.85 -35.63 18.35
C LYS A 227 -21.73 -34.99 17.28
N GLY A 228 -23.05 -35.17 17.38
CA GLY A 228 -24.01 -34.49 16.51
C GLY A 228 -23.85 -32.96 16.56
N GLY A 229 -23.72 -32.34 15.38
CA GLY A 229 -23.48 -30.89 15.26
C GLY A 229 -22.09 -30.41 15.74
N GLU A 230 -21.20 -31.32 16.12
CA GLU A 230 -19.83 -30.98 16.51
C GLU A 230 -18.92 -30.91 15.29
N GLN A 231 -18.22 -29.78 15.15
CA GLN A 231 -17.26 -29.53 14.07
C GLN A 231 -15.89 -29.29 14.68
N ALA A 232 -14.90 -30.05 14.19
CA ALA A 232 -13.51 -29.81 14.53
C ALA A 232 -13.00 -28.57 13.79
N CYS A 233 -12.46 -27.61 14.55
CA CYS A 233 -12.04 -26.32 14.04
C CYS A 233 -10.53 -26.25 13.83
N PHE A 234 -9.75 -26.90 14.70
CA PHE A 234 -8.29 -26.96 14.58
C PHE A 234 -7.73 -28.18 15.32
N ALA A 235 -6.66 -28.77 14.79
CA ALA A 235 -5.99 -29.93 15.37
C ALA A 235 -4.47 -29.84 15.20
N ILE A 236 -3.73 -30.26 16.23
CA ILE A 236 -2.28 -30.26 16.22
C ILE A 236 -1.71 -31.45 17.02
N PRO A 237 -0.60 -32.06 16.59
CA PRO A 237 0.13 -32.99 17.43
C PRO A 237 0.53 -32.34 18.75
N ALA A 238 0.31 -33.06 19.86
CA ALA A 238 0.61 -32.57 21.19
C ALA A 238 1.11 -33.68 22.13
N GLY A 239 1.95 -33.31 23.10
CA GLY A 239 2.29 -34.13 24.26
C GLY A 239 1.48 -33.67 25.48
N LEU A 240 0.79 -34.60 26.14
CA LEU A 240 0.10 -34.30 27.40
C LEU A 240 1.08 -34.46 28.56
N SER A 241 1.19 -33.42 29.39
CA SER A 241 2.01 -33.40 30.59
C SER A 241 1.22 -32.87 31.78
N ARG A 242 1.61 -33.29 32.99
CA ARG A 242 1.10 -32.72 34.24
C ARG A 242 2.24 -32.35 35.17
N ARG A 243 2.03 -31.31 35.97
CA ARG A 243 2.98 -30.87 36.97
C ARG A 243 3.12 -31.92 38.07
N THR A 244 4.35 -32.25 38.42
CA THR A 244 4.69 -33.01 39.62
C THR A 244 5.28 -32.03 40.65
N ARG A 245 4.68 -31.95 41.84
CA ARG A 245 4.91 -30.85 42.81
C ARG A 245 6.39 -30.63 43.18
N ARG A 246 6.91 -29.44 42.84
CA ARG A 246 7.76 -28.57 43.70
C ARG A 246 7.48 -27.10 43.34
N THR A 247 7.45 -26.23 44.34
CA THR A 247 6.94 -24.84 44.30
C THR A 247 8.00 -23.81 43.89
N ARG A 248 7.71 -22.88 42.96
CA ARG A 248 7.73 -21.39 43.12
C ARG A 248 7.58 -20.65 41.76
N TYR A 249 7.00 -19.45 41.82
CA TYR A 249 6.59 -18.52 40.74
C TYR A 249 7.65 -17.46 40.38
N GLU A 250 7.65 -16.96 39.13
CA GLU A 250 7.43 -15.54 38.71
C GLU A 250 7.73 -15.29 37.21
N GLY A 251 6.99 -14.35 36.59
CA GLY A 251 7.30 -13.82 35.26
C GLY A 251 6.14 -13.05 34.61
N GLY A 252 6.06 -11.73 34.85
CA GLY A 252 5.06 -10.86 34.25
C GLY A 252 5.28 -10.62 32.75
N SER A 253 4.18 -10.44 32.01
CA SER A 253 4.18 -10.12 30.58
C SER A 253 3.68 -8.70 30.35
N GLN A 254 4.48 -7.87 29.68
CA GLN A 254 3.98 -6.67 29.01
C GLN A 254 3.70 -6.98 27.54
N GLY A 255 2.48 -6.69 27.08
CA GLY A 255 2.03 -6.85 25.70
C GLY A 255 0.61 -6.32 25.53
N PHE A 256 0.33 -5.75 24.35
CA PHE A 256 -0.98 -5.20 24.03
C PHE A 256 -2.02 -6.32 23.86
N SER A 257 -3.24 -6.10 24.34
CA SER A 257 -4.35 -7.05 24.31
C SER A 257 -5.43 -6.57 23.34
N PHE A 258 -5.92 -7.44 22.46
CA PHE A 258 -7.14 -7.16 21.70
C PHE A 258 -8.25 -8.15 22.11
N PRO A 259 -9.45 -7.66 22.44
CA PRO A 259 -10.60 -8.53 22.62
C PRO A 259 -11.08 -9.07 21.26
N ILE A 260 -11.20 -10.38 21.13
CA ILE A 260 -12.09 -10.99 20.14
C ILE A 260 -13.41 -11.26 20.88
N GLY A 261 -14.27 -10.24 20.91
CA GLY A 261 -15.55 -10.24 21.63
C GLY A 261 -15.46 -10.02 23.15
N HIS A 262 -16.58 -10.20 23.86
CA HIS A 262 -16.73 -9.97 25.31
C HIS A 262 -16.24 -11.15 26.18
N THR A 263 -15.30 -11.97 25.69
CA THR A 263 -14.97 -13.31 26.22
C THR A 263 -14.11 -13.31 27.49
N GLY A 264 -13.46 -12.19 27.82
CA GLY A 264 -12.57 -12.09 29.00
C GLY A 264 -11.23 -12.81 28.88
N ILE A 265 -11.01 -13.59 27.80
CA ILE A 265 -9.72 -14.19 27.45
C ILE A 265 -9.03 -13.27 26.45
N ARG A 266 -7.85 -12.76 26.82
CA ARG A 266 -7.11 -11.79 26.01
C ARG A 266 -6.19 -12.52 25.04
N TYR A 267 -6.38 -12.30 23.74
CA TYR A 267 -5.38 -12.63 22.74
C TYR A 267 -4.23 -11.63 22.87
N ARG A 268 -3.02 -12.13 23.16
CA ARG A 268 -1.83 -11.30 23.39
C ARG A 268 -1.07 -11.20 22.09
N VAL A 269 -1.09 -10.01 21.49
CA VAL A 269 -0.26 -9.69 20.31
C VAL A 269 0.88 -8.82 20.83
N GLY A 270 2.04 -9.43 21.04
CA GLY A 270 3.20 -8.74 21.58
C GLY A 270 4.34 -9.71 21.81
N SER A 271 5.56 -9.31 21.41
CA SER A 271 6.74 -10.18 21.51
C SER A 271 6.98 -10.59 22.97
N PHE A 272 6.90 -11.88 23.25
CA PHE A 272 7.49 -12.42 24.46
C PHE A 272 9.02 -12.43 24.28
N ARG A 273 9.72 -11.57 25.02
CA ARG A 273 11.15 -11.72 25.31
C ARG A 273 11.31 -12.10 26.77
N GLY A 274 11.02 -13.37 27.09
CA GLY A 274 11.37 -13.95 28.38
C GLY A 274 12.70 -14.68 28.27
N HIS A 275 13.72 -14.19 28.96
CA HIS A 275 14.90 -15.00 29.24
C HIS A 275 14.51 -16.17 30.15
N PRO A 276 15.02 -17.39 29.91
CA PRO A 276 14.60 -18.57 30.65
C PRO A 276 15.09 -18.49 32.10
N VAL A 277 14.17 -18.56 33.05
CA VAL A 277 14.50 -18.89 34.44
C VAL A 277 13.48 -19.90 34.96
N GLN A 278 14.01 -21.00 35.53
CA GLN A 278 13.39 -22.02 36.38
C GLN A 278 12.81 -23.28 35.70
N TRP A 279 13.13 -24.44 36.28
CA TRP A 279 12.75 -25.77 35.81
C TRP A 279 11.60 -26.30 36.67
N GLU A 280 10.38 -26.33 36.13
CA GLU A 280 9.30 -27.20 36.62
C GLU A 280 9.46 -28.59 35.99
N GLN A 281 9.37 -29.67 36.78
CA GLN A 281 9.42 -31.01 36.21
C GLN A 281 8.02 -31.43 35.73
N LEU A 282 7.76 -31.18 34.45
CA LEU A 282 6.60 -31.72 33.75
C LEU A 282 6.80 -33.22 33.51
N THR A 283 5.89 -34.05 34.00
CA THR A 283 5.88 -35.48 33.67
C THR A 283 5.03 -35.68 32.44
N LYS A 284 5.67 -36.06 31.32
CA LYS A 284 4.97 -36.44 30.09
C LYS A 284 4.15 -37.69 30.35
N LEU A 285 2.85 -37.58 30.14
CA LEU A 285 1.87 -38.65 30.34
C LEU A 285 1.58 -39.39 29.05
N ASP A 286 1.50 -38.68 27.92
CA ASP A 286 1.12 -39.27 26.63
C ASP A 286 1.51 -38.38 25.44
N SER A 287 1.43 -38.94 24.23
CA SER A 287 1.51 -38.19 22.97
C SER A 287 0.25 -38.47 22.14
N GLY A 288 -0.24 -37.46 21.43
CA GLY A 288 -1.51 -37.55 20.73
C GLY A 288 -1.81 -36.34 19.88
N THR A 289 -3.09 -36.12 19.61
CA THR A 289 -3.58 -34.94 18.90
C THR A 289 -4.45 -34.11 19.82
N LEU A 290 -4.12 -32.83 19.96
CA LEU A 290 -4.98 -31.85 20.60
C LEU A 290 -5.91 -31.25 19.54
N VAL A 291 -7.21 -31.27 19.83
CA VAL A 291 -8.29 -30.84 18.94
C VAL A 291 -9.15 -29.83 19.66
N VAL A 292 -9.49 -28.73 18.99
CA VAL A 292 -10.56 -27.83 19.43
C VAL A 292 -11.74 -27.94 18.47
N THR A 293 -12.93 -28.09 19.04
CA THR A 293 -14.20 -28.09 18.32
C THR A 293 -15.06 -26.92 18.76
N ASN A 294 -16.17 -26.69 18.07
CA ASN A 294 -17.20 -25.73 18.50
C ASN A 294 -17.87 -26.09 19.84
N GLN A 295 -17.62 -27.27 20.42
CA GLN A 295 -18.25 -27.72 21.68
C GLN A 295 -17.25 -28.01 22.81
N ARG A 296 -16.05 -28.51 22.51
CA ARG A 296 -15.06 -28.93 23.51
C ARG A 296 -13.62 -28.87 22.99
N LEU A 297 -12.69 -28.77 23.93
CA LEU A 297 -11.29 -29.13 23.72
C LEU A 297 -11.13 -30.62 24.02
N ALA A 298 -10.42 -31.34 23.16
CA ALA A 298 -10.14 -32.75 23.37
C ALA A 298 -8.69 -33.09 23.03
N PHE A 299 -8.08 -33.94 23.85
CA PHE A 299 -6.81 -34.56 23.57
C PHE A 299 -7.04 -36.05 23.32
N VAL A 300 -6.63 -36.51 22.14
CA VAL A 300 -6.74 -37.91 21.72
C VAL A 300 -5.32 -38.49 21.73
N GLY A 301 -4.95 -39.10 22.85
CA GLY A 301 -3.67 -39.76 23.05
C GLY A 301 -3.76 -41.28 22.92
N SER A 302 -2.59 -41.92 22.76
CA SER A 302 -2.48 -43.38 22.62
C SER A 302 -2.83 -44.14 23.91
N LEU A 303 -2.60 -43.52 25.07
CA LEU A 303 -2.84 -44.10 26.41
C LEU A 303 -3.96 -43.39 27.16
N LYS A 304 -4.09 -42.07 26.98
CA LYS A 304 -5.04 -41.22 27.70
C LYS A 304 -5.73 -40.27 26.75
N SER A 305 -7.05 -40.16 26.89
CA SER A 305 -7.84 -39.13 26.23
C SER A 305 -8.42 -38.17 27.27
N ILE A 306 -8.41 -36.87 26.95
CA ILE A 306 -8.99 -35.82 27.78
C ILE A 306 -10.06 -35.10 26.97
N THR A 307 -11.14 -34.69 27.63
CA THR A 307 -12.16 -33.85 27.02
C THR A 307 -12.60 -32.80 28.03
N VAL A 308 -12.56 -31.54 27.61
CA VAL A 308 -12.96 -30.37 28.39
C VAL A 308 -14.03 -29.61 27.60
N PRO A 309 -15.31 -29.65 28.02
CA PRO A 309 -16.34 -28.78 27.43
C PRO A 309 -15.90 -27.32 27.46
N LEU A 310 -16.16 -26.56 26.38
CA LEU A 310 -15.71 -25.17 26.30
C LEU A 310 -16.23 -24.31 27.47
N ALA A 311 -17.46 -24.56 27.92
CA ALA A 311 -18.05 -23.87 29.07
C ALA A 311 -17.29 -24.08 30.39
N LYS A 312 -16.48 -25.15 30.49
CA LYS A 312 -15.66 -25.45 31.68
C LYS A 312 -14.23 -24.91 31.59
N VAL A 313 -13.84 -24.31 30.47
CA VAL A 313 -12.51 -23.70 30.33
C VAL A 313 -12.50 -22.38 31.12
N ILE A 314 -11.61 -22.28 32.09
CA ILE A 314 -11.47 -21.12 32.97
C ILE A 314 -10.48 -20.12 32.38
N HIS A 315 -9.28 -20.58 32.02
CA HIS A 315 -8.20 -19.77 31.49
C HIS A 315 -7.20 -20.64 30.71
N VAL A 316 -6.48 -20.05 29.76
CA VAL A 316 -5.41 -20.72 29.01
C VAL A 316 -4.16 -19.86 29.01
N GLU A 317 -3.04 -20.45 29.38
CA GLU A 317 -1.71 -19.85 29.26
C GLU A 317 -0.99 -20.44 28.06
N THR A 318 -0.36 -19.59 27.24
CA THR A 318 0.46 -20.02 26.11
C THR A 318 1.93 -19.80 26.40
N TYR A 319 2.74 -20.80 26.06
CA TYR A 319 4.20 -20.78 26.08
C TYR A 319 4.72 -20.90 24.65
N THR A 320 6.04 -20.86 24.48
CA THR A 320 6.69 -21.01 23.16
C THR A 320 6.48 -22.41 22.56
N ASP A 321 6.38 -23.44 23.39
CA ASP A 321 6.31 -24.85 22.99
C ASP A 321 5.04 -25.56 23.44
N GLY A 322 4.03 -24.83 23.93
CA GLY A 322 2.81 -25.45 24.44
C GLY A 322 1.83 -24.49 25.07
N LEU A 323 0.80 -25.04 25.69
CA LEU A 323 -0.24 -24.30 26.40
C LEU A 323 -0.70 -25.05 27.66
N ALA A 324 -1.06 -24.31 28.71
CA ALA A 324 -1.68 -24.84 29.91
C ALA A 324 -3.17 -24.49 29.91
N VAL A 325 -4.03 -25.50 30.05
CA VAL A 325 -5.49 -25.34 30.11
C VAL A 325 -5.95 -25.51 31.55
N PHE A 326 -6.53 -24.44 32.10
CA PHE A 326 -7.21 -24.44 33.39
C PHE A 326 -8.70 -24.66 33.16
N HIS A 327 -9.28 -25.63 33.84
CA HIS A 327 -10.68 -25.97 33.67
C HIS A 327 -11.35 -26.37 34.98
N GLU A 328 -12.66 -26.22 35.06
CA GLU A 328 -13.44 -26.58 36.23
C GLU A 328 -13.27 -28.05 36.60
N GLY A 329 -13.26 -28.32 37.91
CA GLY A 329 -13.09 -29.67 38.46
C GLY A 329 -11.64 -30.13 38.57
N ARG A 330 -10.66 -29.24 38.33
CA ARG A 330 -9.24 -29.50 38.61
C ARG A 330 -8.51 -28.30 39.21
N GLU A 331 -7.60 -28.61 40.14
CA GLU A 331 -6.70 -27.64 40.78
C GLU A 331 -5.48 -27.35 39.90
N ASP A 332 -4.82 -28.40 39.37
CA ASP A 332 -3.67 -28.26 38.47
C ASP A 332 -4.11 -28.29 36.99
N PRO A 333 -3.49 -27.45 36.12
CA PRO A 333 -3.80 -27.43 34.69
C PRO A 333 -3.27 -28.66 33.95
N ASP A 334 -3.86 -28.92 32.78
CA ASP A 334 -3.27 -29.84 31.80
C ASP A 334 -2.34 -29.06 30.87
N TYR A 335 -1.10 -29.52 30.73
CA TYR A 335 -0.12 -28.94 29.83
C TYR A 335 -0.08 -29.72 28.53
N PHE A 336 -0.21 -29.03 27.41
CA PHE A 336 -0.11 -29.59 26.07
C PHE A 336 1.10 -28.99 25.35
N GLN A 337 2.16 -29.79 25.20
CA GLN A 337 3.34 -29.40 24.43
C GLN A 337 3.01 -29.55 22.93
N CYS A 338 3.08 -28.47 22.15
CA CYS A 338 2.71 -28.46 20.73
C CYS A 338 3.47 -27.38 19.96
N GLY A 339 3.59 -27.54 18.63
CA GLY A 339 4.41 -26.64 17.81
C GLY A 339 3.79 -25.30 17.44
N ARG A 340 2.46 -25.14 17.55
CA ARG A 340 1.74 -23.91 17.16
C ARG A 340 0.71 -23.48 18.22
N PRO A 341 1.16 -23.20 19.46
CA PRO A 341 0.25 -22.90 20.58
C PRO A 341 -0.53 -21.60 20.38
N GLN A 342 0.07 -20.59 19.74
CA GLN A 342 -0.59 -19.30 19.45
C GLN A 342 -1.72 -19.44 18.43
N GLU A 343 -1.51 -20.25 17.39
CA GLU A 343 -2.55 -20.56 16.40
C GLU A 343 -3.69 -21.36 17.05
N PHE A 344 -3.36 -22.38 17.85
CA PHE A 344 -4.36 -23.14 18.61
C PHE A 344 -5.22 -22.23 19.51
N LEU A 345 -4.59 -21.30 20.23
CA LEU A 345 -5.29 -20.34 21.08
C LEU A 345 -6.24 -19.43 20.27
N LEU A 346 -5.86 -19.00 19.07
CA LEU A 346 -6.73 -18.19 18.19
C LEU A 346 -8.03 -18.94 17.88
N TYR A 347 -7.95 -20.20 17.45
CA TYR A 347 -9.14 -21.02 17.16
C TYR A 347 -9.96 -21.32 18.40
N LEU A 348 -9.32 -21.56 19.55
CA LEU A 348 -10.01 -21.76 20.82
C LEU A 348 -10.80 -20.51 21.24
N ASN A 349 -10.19 -19.34 21.15
CA ASN A 349 -10.87 -18.07 21.45
C ASN A 349 -12.04 -17.81 20.52
N TRP A 350 -11.90 -18.12 19.23
CA TRP A 350 -13.01 -18.06 18.28
C TRP A 350 -14.15 -18.98 18.73
N CYS A 351 -13.90 -20.25 19.03
CA CYS A 351 -14.94 -21.18 19.48
C CYS A 351 -15.61 -20.74 20.80
N LEU A 352 -14.82 -20.21 21.74
CA LEU A 352 -15.33 -19.67 23.00
C LEU A 352 -16.21 -18.44 22.80
N SER A 353 -15.92 -17.61 21.79
CA SER A 353 -16.76 -16.47 21.44
C SER A 353 -18.14 -16.88 20.89
N GLN A 354 -18.20 -17.98 20.14
CA GLN A 354 -19.46 -18.47 19.56
C GLN A 354 -20.34 -19.17 20.60
N SER A 355 -19.74 -19.95 21.50
CA SER A 355 -20.48 -20.74 22.51
C SER A 355 -21.17 -19.92 23.60
N ARG A 356 -20.86 -18.62 23.73
CA ARG A 356 -21.51 -17.71 24.69
C ARG A 356 -22.61 -16.83 24.07
N VAL A 357 -22.78 -16.89 22.74
CA VAL A 357 -23.79 -16.11 21.99
C VAL A 357 -25.07 -16.92 21.77
N GLY A 358 -25.04 -18.25 21.97
CA GLY A 358 -26.21 -19.13 21.99
C GLY A 358 -26.65 -19.49 23.40
#